data_AF-A3CKK0-F1
#
_entry.id   AF-A3CKK0-F1
#
_cell.length_a   1.000
_cell.length_b   1.000
_cell.length_c   1.000
_cell.angle_alpha   90.00
_cell.angle_beta   90.00
_cell.angle_gamma   90.00
#
_symmetry.space_group_name_H-M   'P 1'
#
loop_
_entity.id
_entity.type
_entity.pdbx_description
1 polymer ?
#
loop_
_entity_poly.entity_id
_entity_poly.type
_entity_poly.pdbx_seq_one_letter_code
_entity_poly.pdbx_strand_id
1 'polypeptide(L)'
;MYMAHKNQEFHNEMTRIVHSEEVRKLLEEDLKRKDPNALTDKGKIRSYKIDDSSIKHNPMGGIMFNIIINDSISMVGKTGLQMDGENGKIRTDGMTESAGLRALLSE
;
A
#
# COMPACT_ATOMS: atom_id res chain seq x y z
N MET A 1 -15.40 -25.43 9.55
CA MET A 1 -14.08 -25.05 10.11
C MET A 1 -12.98 -25.00 9.05
N TYR A 2 -12.82 -25.98 8.14
CA TYR A 2 -11.76 -26.01 7.11
C TYR A 2 -11.59 -24.71 6.27
N MET A 3 -12.68 -24.11 5.77
CA MET A 3 -12.63 -22.91 4.94
C MET A 3 -12.16 -21.65 5.70
N ALA A 4 -12.47 -21.56 7.00
CA ALA A 4 -12.07 -20.41 7.82
C ALA A 4 -10.56 -20.40 8.09
N HIS A 5 -9.98 -21.57 8.39
CA HIS A 5 -8.54 -21.71 8.59
C HIS A 5 -7.74 -21.35 7.32
N LYS A 6 -8.17 -21.87 6.16
CA LYS A 6 -7.52 -21.56 4.88
C LYS A 6 -7.60 -20.07 4.53
N ASN A 7 -8.73 -19.42 4.82
CA ASN A 7 -8.87 -17.97 4.61
C ASN A 7 -7.96 -17.16 5.54
N GLN A 8 -7.79 -17.60 6.78
CA GLN A 8 -6.91 -16.93 7.74
C GLN A 8 -5.44 -17.08 7.36
N GLU A 9 -5.00 -18.26 6.96
CA GLU A 9 -3.64 -18.50 6.46
C GLU A 9 -3.33 -17.64 5.23
N PHE A 10 -4.29 -17.54 4.30
CA PHE A 10 -4.14 -16.72 3.10
C PHE A 10 -4.03 -15.21 3.44
N HIS A 11 -4.84 -14.73 4.38
CA HIS A 11 -4.75 -13.35 4.86
C HIS A 11 -3.43 -13.05 5.58
N ASN A 12 -2.94 -13.98 6.40
CA ASN A 12 -1.65 -13.86 7.07
C ASN A 12 -0.49 -13.77 6.08
N GLU A 13 -0.51 -14.59 5.02
CA GLU A 13 0.52 -14.55 3.99
C GLU A 13 0.48 -13.22 3.20
N MET A 14 -0.71 -12.75 2.82
CA MET A 14 -0.84 -11.43 2.18
C MET A 14 -0.29 -10.32 3.07
N THR A 15 -0.59 -10.36 4.37
CA THR A 15 -0.08 -9.39 5.36
C THR A 15 1.44 -9.44 5.43
N ARG A 16 2.03 -10.64 5.48
CA ARG A 16 3.49 -10.82 5.49
C ARG A 16 4.16 -10.23 4.25
N ILE A 17 3.52 -10.38 3.08
CA ILE A 17 4.03 -9.85 1.81
C ILE A 17 3.95 -8.32 1.78
N VAL A 18 2.80 -7.76 2.17
CA VAL A 18 2.59 -6.29 2.19
C VAL A 18 3.56 -5.59 3.14
N HIS A 19 3.93 -6.23 4.26
CA HIS A 19 4.93 -5.72 5.20
C HIS A 19 6.37 -6.12 4.88
N SER A 20 6.62 -6.72 3.72
CA SER A 20 7.99 -7.09 3.31
C SER A 20 8.85 -5.86 3.01
N GLU A 21 10.16 -5.99 3.22
CA GLU A 21 11.13 -4.93 2.91
C GLU A 21 11.13 -4.52 1.44
N GLU A 22 10.80 -5.43 0.52
CA GLU A 22 10.66 -5.14 -0.91
C GLU A 22 9.47 -4.22 -1.17
N VAL A 23 8.29 -4.54 -0.63
CA VAL A 23 7.10 -3.71 -0.77
C VAL A 23 7.29 -2.37 -0.09
N ARG A 24 7.93 -2.34 1.09
CA ARG A 24 8.29 -1.10 1.80
C ARG A 24 9.06 -0.15 0.88
N LYS A 25 10.11 -0.64 0.22
CA LYS A 25 10.92 0.17 -0.72
C LYS A 25 10.08 0.68 -1.89
N LEU A 26 9.26 -0.17 -2.50
CA LEU A 26 8.38 0.24 -3.62
C LEU A 26 7.40 1.34 -3.21
N LEU A 27 6.80 1.24 -2.02
CA LEU A 27 5.92 2.27 -1.47
C LEU A 27 6.68 3.57 -1.23
N GLU A 28 7.84 3.52 -0.57
CA GLU A 28 8.63 4.72 -0.28
C GLU A 28 9.12 5.41 -1.56
N GLU A 29 9.48 4.64 -2.60
CA GLU A 29 9.81 5.18 -3.92
C GLU A 29 8.60 5.86 -4.59
N ASP A 30 7.41 5.28 -4.50
CA ASP A 30 6.18 5.89 -5.01
C ASP A 30 5.82 7.19 -4.28
N LEU A 31 5.93 7.19 -2.96
CA LEU A 31 5.71 8.38 -2.14
C LEU A 31 6.72 9.48 -2.48
N LYS A 32 8.00 9.15 -2.65
CA LYS A 32 9.05 10.11 -3.03
C LYS A 32 8.88 10.66 -4.45
N ARG A 33 8.29 9.87 -5.36
CA ARG A 33 7.91 10.37 -6.70
C ARG A 33 6.77 11.40 -6.63
N LYS A 34 5.86 11.29 -5.67
CA LYS A 34 4.75 12.24 -5.46
C LYS A 34 5.18 13.48 -4.66
N ASP A 35 6.07 13.29 -3.70
CA ASP A 35 6.66 14.34 -2.88
C ASP A 35 8.16 14.05 -2.69
N PRO A 36 9.07 14.77 -3.37
CA PRO A 36 10.51 14.51 -3.30
C PRO A 36 11.10 14.55 -1.89
N ASN A 37 10.46 15.24 -0.94
CA ASN A 37 10.88 15.31 0.46
C ASN A 37 10.04 14.38 1.36
N ALA A 38 9.32 13.41 0.80
CA ALA A 38 8.48 12.48 1.54
C ALA A 38 9.28 11.76 2.65
N LEU A 39 8.60 11.49 3.75
CA LEU A 39 9.12 10.82 4.95
C LEU A 39 10.19 11.64 5.69
N THR A 40 10.10 12.96 5.55
CA THR A 40 10.92 13.93 6.28
C THR A 40 10.04 15.07 6.78
N ASP A 41 10.53 15.87 7.74
CA ASP A 41 9.81 17.04 8.25
C ASP A 41 9.56 18.13 7.20
N LYS A 42 10.33 18.11 6.10
CA LYS A 42 10.22 19.06 4.98
C LYS A 42 9.19 18.62 3.94
N GLY A 43 8.78 17.36 3.96
CA GLY A 43 7.78 16.80 3.07
C GLY A 43 6.36 17.18 3.50
N LYS A 44 5.46 17.17 2.52
CA LYS A 44 4.02 17.13 2.73
C LYS A 44 3.60 15.77 3.24
N ILE A 45 4.18 14.70 2.68
CA ILE A 45 4.05 13.33 3.17
C ILE A 45 5.14 13.12 4.23
N ARG A 46 4.78 13.11 5.51
CA ARG A 46 5.73 12.98 6.63
C ARG A 46 5.80 11.56 7.17
N SER A 47 4.67 10.86 7.15
CA SER A 47 4.58 9.47 7.56
C SER A 47 3.55 8.73 6.73
N TYR A 48 3.63 7.39 6.73
CA TYR A 48 2.59 6.52 6.24
C TYR A 48 2.46 5.29 7.14
N LYS A 49 1.28 4.68 7.10
CA LYS A 49 1.00 3.36 7.70
C LYS A 49 0.15 2.55 6.74
N ILE A 50 0.33 1.24 6.74
CA ILE A 50 -0.57 0.31 6.05
C ILE A 50 -1.80 0.09 6.94
N ASP A 51 -2.98 0.16 6.35
CA ASP A 51 -4.22 -0.25 7.01
C ASP A 51 -4.40 -1.76 6.82
N ASP A 52 -3.97 -2.55 7.81
CA ASP A 52 -4.03 -4.02 7.75
C ASP A 52 -5.44 -4.55 7.52
N SER A 53 -6.46 -3.83 7.99
CA SER A 53 -7.86 -4.21 7.80
C SER A 53 -8.32 -4.11 6.33
N SER A 54 -7.59 -3.34 5.52
CA SER A 54 -7.85 -3.18 4.09
C SER A 54 -7.16 -4.22 3.21
N ILE A 55 -6.24 -5.02 3.76
CA ILE A 55 -5.47 -6.02 3.01
C ILE A 55 -6.39 -7.13 2.53
N LYS A 56 -6.54 -7.24 1.21
CA LYS A 56 -7.39 -8.23 0.58
C LYS A 56 -6.85 -8.67 -0.77
N HIS A 57 -7.28 -9.84 -1.21
CA HIS A 57 -6.99 -10.31 -2.55
C HIS A 57 -7.59 -9.36 -3.60
N ASN A 58 -6.79 -9.01 -4.62
CA ASN A 58 -7.31 -8.34 -5.79
C ASN A 58 -8.02 -9.37 -6.69
N PRO A 59 -9.30 -9.20 -7.07
CA PRO A 59 -9.98 -10.11 -7.99
C PRO A 59 -9.27 -10.28 -9.35
N MET A 60 -8.47 -9.29 -9.75
CA MET A 60 -7.63 -9.33 -10.97
C MET A 60 -6.27 -10.02 -10.76
N GLY A 61 -6.03 -10.59 -9.58
CA GLY A 61 -4.75 -11.15 -9.16
C GLY A 61 -3.91 -10.16 -8.35
N GLY A 62 -3.28 -10.65 -7.28
CA GLY A 62 -2.45 -9.85 -6.38
C GLY A 62 -3.13 -9.45 -5.06
N ILE A 63 -2.67 -8.35 -4.46
CA ILE A 63 -3.10 -7.86 -3.14
C ILE A 63 -3.45 -6.39 -3.23
N MET A 64 -4.65 -5.98 -2.80
CA MET A 64 -5.01 -4.57 -2.62
C MET A 64 -4.96 -4.17 -1.16
N PHE A 65 -4.51 -2.95 -0.89
CA PHE A 65 -4.53 -2.36 0.44
C PHE A 65 -4.50 -0.83 0.37
N ASN A 66 -4.84 -0.22 1.49
CA ASN A 66 -4.76 1.22 1.71
C ASN A 66 -3.51 1.55 2.52
N ILE A 67 -2.93 2.71 2.22
CA ILE A 67 -2.00 3.39 3.09
C ILE A 67 -2.62 4.69 3.62
N ILE A 68 -2.39 4.98 4.89
CA ILE A 68 -2.82 6.18 5.60
C ILE A 68 -1.63 7.12 5.69
N ILE A 69 -1.75 8.32 5.15
CA ILE A 69 -0.71 9.34 5.15
C ILE A 69 -0.91 10.28 6.34
N ASN A 70 0.19 10.63 7.01
CA ASN A 70 0.22 11.58 8.13
C ASN A 70 -0.82 11.27 9.23
N ASP A 71 -1.13 9.99 9.45
CA ASP A 71 -2.14 9.52 10.41
C ASP A 71 -3.54 10.13 10.20
N SER A 72 -3.86 10.57 8.98
CA SER A 72 -5.14 11.20 8.66
C SER A 72 -6.05 10.28 7.86
N ILE A 73 -7.25 10.03 8.39
CA ILE A 73 -8.31 9.24 7.71
C ILE A 73 -8.79 9.87 6.39
N SER A 74 -8.53 11.16 6.17
CA SER A 74 -8.85 11.86 4.92
C SER A 74 -7.73 11.79 3.88
N MET A 75 -6.55 11.29 4.26
CA MET A 75 -5.35 11.21 3.43
C MET A 75 -5.00 9.74 3.16
N VAL A 76 -5.85 9.07 2.41
CA VAL A 76 -5.69 7.66 2.04
C VAL A 76 -5.14 7.53 0.62
N GLY A 77 -4.14 6.67 0.44
CA GLY A 77 -3.69 6.16 -0.85
C GLY A 77 -4.12 4.71 -1.03
N LYS A 78 -4.84 4.39 -2.10
CA LYS A 78 -5.24 3.01 -2.45
C LYS A 78 -4.25 2.46 -3.46
N THR A 79 -3.64 1.32 -3.16
CA THR A 79 -2.65 0.69 -4.04
C THR A 79 -2.88 -0.82 -4.13
N GLY A 80 -2.23 -1.43 -5.11
CA GLY A 80 -2.22 -2.87 -5.31
C GLY A 80 -0.82 -3.38 -5.56
N LEU A 81 -0.55 -4.63 -5.16
CA LEU A 81 0.62 -5.40 -5.57
C LEU A 81 0.18 -6.42 -6.59
N GLN A 82 0.88 -6.45 -7.72
CA GLN A 82 0.77 -7.49 -8.72
C GLN A 82 2.03 -8.34 -8.71
N MET A 83 1.85 -9.66 -8.67
CA MET A 83 2.93 -10.62 -8.81
C MET A 83 2.99 -11.05 -10.25
N ASP A 84 4.14 -10.83 -10.88
CA ASP A 84 4.41 -11.33 -12.22
C ASP A 84 4.51 -12.86 -12.16
N GLY A 85 3.55 -13.55 -12.80
CA GLY A 85 3.43 -15.01 -12.72
C GLY A 85 4.59 -15.77 -13.33
N GLU A 86 5.40 -15.14 -14.19
CA GLU A 86 6.55 -15.80 -14.85
C GLU A 86 7.83 -15.71 -14.02
N ASN A 87 8.02 -14.64 -13.25
CA ASN A 87 9.30 -14.33 -12.58
C ASN A 87 9.18 -14.10 -11.06
N GLY A 88 7.97 -14.14 -10.51
CA GLY A 88 7.71 -13.89 -9.08
C GLY A 88 7.99 -12.45 -8.62
N LYS A 89 8.23 -11.52 -9.56
CA LYS A 89 8.52 -10.12 -9.25
C LYS A 89 7.28 -9.40 -8.75
N ILE A 90 7.43 -8.63 -7.67
CA ILE A 90 6.37 -7.79 -7.13
C ILE A 90 6.42 -6.41 -7.79
N ARG A 91 5.28 -5.92 -8.25
CA ARG A 91 5.10 -4.55 -8.76
C ARG A 91 3.91 -3.90 -8.09
N THR A 92 3.94 -2.58 -7.98
CA THR A 92 2.78 -1.79 -7.53
C THR A 92 1.92 -1.38 -8.73
N ASP A 93 0.60 -1.54 -8.65
CA ASP A 93 -0.39 -1.14 -9.67
C ASP A 93 -0.60 0.39 -9.77
N GLY A 94 0.28 1.18 -9.14
CA GLY A 94 0.11 2.60 -8.93
C GLY A 94 -0.85 2.91 -7.77
N MET A 95 -0.88 4.17 -7.37
CA MET A 95 -1.63 4.64 -6.20
C MET A 95 -2.71 5.64 -6.62
N THR A 96 -3.95 5.37 -6.20
CA THR A 96 -5.06 6.32 -6.30
C THR A 96 -5.20 7.07 -4.99
N GLU A 97 -5.21 8.40 -5.06
CA GLU A 97 -5.28 9.26 -3.89
C GLU A 97 -6.72 9.67 -3.57
N SER A 98 -7.05 9.66 -2.28
CA SER A 98 -8.23 10.33 -1.74
C SER A 98 -8.23 11.84 -2.02
N ALA A 99 -9.38 12.49 -1.95
CA ALA A 99 -9.50 13.93 -2.18
C ALA A 99 -8.60 14.76 -1.24
N GLY A 100 -8.49 14.36 0.04
CA GLY A 100 -7.63 15.03 1.01
C GLY A 100 -6.14 14.87 0.67
N LEU A 101 -5.72 13.68 0.24
CA LEU A 101 -4.33 13.47 -0.21
C LEU A 101 -4.02 14.23 -1.50
N ARG A 102 -4.96 14.32 -2.46
CA ARG A 102 -4.79 15.13 -3.67
C ARG A 102 -4.67 16.61 -3.36
N ALA A 103 -5.49 17.12 -2.45
CA ALA A 103 -5.44 18.51 -2.01
C ALA A 103 -4.06 18.82 -1.40
N LEU A 104 -3.62 18.00 -0.44
CA LEU A 104 -2.29 18.12 0.17
C LEU A 104 -1.17 18.18 -0.88
N LEU A 105 -1.19 17.29 -1.87
CA LEU A 105 -0.15 17.22 -2.90
C LEU A 105 -0.18 18.41 -3.89
N SER A 106 -1.33 19.06 -4.07
CA SER A 106 -1.51 20.17 -5.02
C SER A 106 -1.17 21.55 -4.45
N GLU A 107 -1.02 21.68 -3.13
CA GLU A 107 -0.70 22.96 -2.44
C GLU A 107 0.70 23.54 -2.73
#